data_AF-A0A183A934-F1
#
_entry.id   AF-A0A183A934-F1
#
_cell.length_a   1.000
_cell.length_b   1.000
_cell.length_c   1.000
_cell.angle_alpha   90.00
_cell.angle_beta   90.00
_cell.angle_gamma   90.00
#
_symmetry.space_group_name_H-M   'P 1'
#
loop_
_entity.id
_entity.type
_entity.pdbx_description
1 polymer ?
#
loop_
_entity_poly.entity_id
_entity_poly.type
_entity_poly.pdbx_seq_one_letter_code
_entity_poly.pdbx_strand_id
1 'polypeptide(L)'
;MAKKANRYPKAYYGYVQSRSTKREAVGCIRQKDNTLATTNSQKAIALCEHFQSVHAKDEGILRPIHQPVGSTLMEQSAVLPGEMEKTLVSLGRGKAAGPDEMHPALLGPLGSILAAPLAHLFNLSMATATLPQDWKVANVAPIHKGGERELATNYRPVSLLPVILKVMG
;
A
#
# COMPACT_ATOMS: atom_id res chain seq x y z
N MET A 1 30.36 15.56 26.16
CA MET A 1 28.87 15.55 26.14
C MET A 1 28.22 14.36 26.85
N ALA A 2 28.94 13.30 27.25
CA ALA A 2 28.39 12.10 27.91
C ALA A 2 27.80 12.29 29.33
N LYS A 3 28.10 13.40 30.03
CA LYS A 3 27.69 13.62 31.43
C LYS A 3 26.22 14.06 31.62
N LYS A 4 25.45 14.31 30.55
CA LYS A 4 24.04 14.76 30.63
C LYS A 4 23.01 13.63 30.52
N ALA A 5 23.42 12.40 30.20
CA ALA A 5 22.50 11.27 30.00
C ALA A 5 21.68 10.92 31.25
N ASN A 6 22.27 11.10 32.45
CA ASN A 6 21.64 10.72 33.72
C ASN A 6 20.68 11.79 34.28
N ARG A 7 20.80 13.05 33.82
CA ARG A 7 20.02 14.17 34.37
C ARG A 7 18.69 14.39 33.66
N TYR A 8 18.61 14.03 32.36
CA TYR A 8 17.39 14.13 31.55
C TYR A 8 17.31 12.97 30.55
N PRO A 9 17.10 11.73 31.04
CA PRO A 9 17.17 10.53 30.20
C PRO A 9 16.20 10.58 29.01
N LYS A 10 14.94 11.02 29.21
CA LYS A 10 13.97 11.13 28.09
C LYS A 10 14.41 12.10 26.99
N ALA A 11 14.93 13.28 27.35
CA ALA A 11 15.39 14.27 26.37
C ALA A 11 16.65 13.79 25.64
N TYR A 12 17.56 13.12 26.36
CA TYR A 12 18.75 12.51 25.79
C TYR A 12 18.39 11.37 24.82
N TYR A 13 17.56 10.42 25.24
CA TYR A 13 17.10 9.33 24.37
C TYR A 13 16.28 9.85 23.18
N GLY A 14 15.48 10.90 23.36
CA GLY A 14 14.78 11.57 22.25
C GLY A 14 15.73 12.21 21.24
N TYR A 15 16.79 12.88 21.72
CA TYR A 15 17.84 13.46 20.88
C TYR A 15 18.69 12.39 20.16
N VAL A 16 19.04 11.30 20.85
CA VAL A 16 19.77 10.18 20.25
C VAL A 16 18.90 9.45 19.22
N GLN A 17 17.61 9.25 19.49
CA GLN A 17 16.67 8.67 18.52
C GLN A 17 16.44 9.57 17.30
N SER A 18 16.43 10.89 17.47
CA SER A 18 16.29 11.83 16.34
C SER A 18 17.57 11.98 15.51
N ARG A 19 18.74 11.68 16.09
CA ARG A 19 20.05 11.66 15.41
C ARG A 19 20.50 10.28 14.94
N SER A 20 19.84 9.20 15.37
CA SER A 20 20.07 7.85 14.88
C SER A 20 19.70 7.81 13.39
N THR A 21 20.69 7.48 12.56
CA THR A 21 20.56 7.32 11.10
C THR A 21 19.33 6.50 10.73
N LYS A 22 18.61 6.95 9.69
CA LYS A 22 17.46 6.31 9.00
C LYS A 22 17.10 4.95 9.61
N ARG A 23 15.98 4.86 10.34
CA ARG A 23 15.41 3.54 10.69
C ARG A 23 15.23 2.78 9.39
N GLU A 24 16.03 1.74 9.17
CA GLU A 24 15.80 0.83 8.05
C GLU A 24 14.38 0.27 8.21
N ALA A 25 13.57 0.45 7.17
CA ALA A 25 12.20 -0.05 7.17
C ALA A 25 12.16 -1.58 7.32
N VAL A 26 13.19 -2.25 6.80
CA VAL A 26 13.38 -3.70 6.85
C VAL A 26 14.83 -3.99 7.28
N GLY A 27 14.99 -4.69 8.40
CA GLY A 27 16.29 -5.16 8.87
C GLY A 27 16.89 -6.26 7.98
N CYS A 28 17.98 -6.89 8.40
CA CYS A 28 18.40 -8.15 7.78
C CYS A 28 17.28 -9.19 7.91
N ILE A 29 17.15 -10.08 6.93
CA ILE A 29 16.12 -11.14 6.92
C ILE A 29 16.81 -12.50 6.86
N ARG A 30 16.42 -13.43 7.74
CA ARG A 30 16.91 -14.80 7.74
C ARG A 30 16.34 -15.57 6.56
N GLN A 31 17.24 -16.16 5.78
CA GLN A 31 16.92 -16.99 4.62
C GLN A 31 16.76 -18.46 5.02
N LYS A 32 16.28 -19.29 4.10
CA LYS A 32 16.06 -20.74 4.33
C LYS A 32 17.33 -21.52 4.62
N ASP A 33 18.46 -21.04 4.11
CA ASP A 33 19.81 -21.60 4.34
C ASP A 33 20.45 -21.10 5.65
N ASN A 34 19.69 -20.42 6.51
CA ASN A 34 20.11 -19.74 7.73
C ASN A 34 21.10 -18.57 7.53
N THR A 35 21.35 -18.13 6.30
CA THR A 35 22.11 -16.91 6.05
C THR A 35 21.24 -15.65 6.25
N LEU A 36 21.89 -14.49 6.40
CA LEU A 36 21.19 -13.21 6.52
C LEU A 36 21.21 -12.47 5.19
N ALA A 37 20.03 -12.16 4.66
CA ALA A 37 19.83 -11.21 3.58
C ALA A 37 20.17 -9.80 4.07
N THR A 38 21.17 -9.17 3.47
CA THR A 38 21.67 -7.85 3.87
C THR A 38 21.41 -6.78 2.82
N THR A 39 21.39 -7.15 1.53
CA THR A 39 21.06 -6.22 0.45
C THR A 39 19.55 -6.06 0.28
N ASN A 40 19.10 -4.93 -0.26
CA ASN A 40 17.66 -4.69 -0.50
C ASN A 40 17.05 -5.76 -1.41
N SER A 41 17.77 -6.21 -2.43
CA SER A 41 17.30 -7.26 -3.35
C SER A 41 17.15 -8.59 -2.63
N GLN A 42 18.13 -9.00 -1.82
CA GLN A 42 18.03 -10.24 -1.03
C GLN A 42 16.87 -10.17 -0.03
N LYS A 43 16.73 -9.04 0.68
CA LYS A 43 15.63 -8.81 1.63
C LYS A 43 14.27 -8.91 0.92
N ALA A 44 14.13 -8.27 -0.25
CA ALA A 44 12.91 -8.30 -1.04
C ALA A 44 12.56 -9.71 -1.52
N ILE A 45 13.53 -10.48 -2.01
CA ILE A 45 13.35 -11.87 -2.43
C ILE A 45 12.88 -12.72 -1.24
N ALA A 46 13.59 -12.67 -0.11
CA ALA A 46 13.25 -13.47 1.07
C ALA A 46 11.82 -13.19 1.59
N LEU A 47 11.42 -11.91 1.61
CA LEU A 47 10.06 -11.52 1.98
C LEU A 47 9.01 -11.95 0.94
N CYS A 48 9.32 -11.80 -0.36
CA CYS A 48 8.44 -12.20 -1.45
C CYS A 48 8.14 -13.71 -1.38
N GLU A 49 9.17 -14.54 -1.23
CA GLU A 49 9.01 -15.99 -1.08
C GLU A 49 8.11 -16.35 0.10
N HIS A 50 8.32 -15.69 1.25
CA HIS A 50 7.48 -15.91 2.41
C HIS A 50 6.02 -15.51 2.16
N PHE A 51 5.79 -14.31 1.61
CA PHE A 51 4.44 -13.83 1.32
C PHE A 51 3.71 -14.72 0.32
N GLN A 52 4.40 -15.23 -0.71
CA GLN A 52 3.85 -16.20 -1.65
C GLN A 52 3.50 -17.53 -0.99
N SER A 53 4.30 -18.00 -0.02
CA SER A 53 4.03 -19.28 0.66
C SER A 53 2.79 -19.27 1.54
N VAL A 54 2.38 -18.09 2.04
CA VAL A 54 1.23 -17.94 2.96
C VAL A 54 -0.04 -17.44 2.26
N HIS A 55 0.06 -16.96 1.02
CA HIS A 55 -1.11 -16.56 0.23
C HIS A 55 -1.69 -17.74 -0.55
N ALA A 56 -3.01 -17.79 -0.64
CA ALA A 56 -3.69 -18.71 -1.53
C ALA A 56 -3.34 -18.39 -2.99
N LYS A 57 -3.07 -19.42 -3.79
CA LYS A 57 -2.93 -19.26 -5.23
C LYS A 57 -4.29 -18.95 -5.84
N ASP A 58 -4.33 -17.90 -6.65
CA ASP A 58 -5.46 -17.64 -7.51
C ASP A 58 -5.34 -18.54 -8.75
N GLU A 59 -6.17 -19.57 -8.81
CA GLU A 59 -6.26 -20.49 -9.95
C GLU A 59 -7.08 -19.90 -11.12
N GLY A 60 -7.51 -18.63 -11.02
CA GLY A 60 -8.37 -17.98 -12.01
C GLY A 60 -9.80 -18.51 -12.03
N ILE A 61 -10.14 -19.42 -11.12
CA ILE A 61 -11.48 -19.96 -10.97
C ILE A 61 -12.27 -18.99 -10.07
N LEU A 62 -13.14 -18.20 -10.70
CA LEU A 62 -14.15 -17.43 -9.99
C LEU A 62 -15.01 -18.40 -9.19
N ARG A 63 -14.82 -18.42 -7.87
CA ARG A 63 -15.69 -19.19 -6.97
C ARG A 63 -17.07 -18.55 -7.02
N PRO A 64 -18.16 -19.33 -7.11
CA PRO A 64 -19.50 -18.78 -7.05
C PRO A 64 -19.63 -17.91 -5.81
N ILE A 65 -19.95 -16.64 -6.01
CA ILE A 65 -20.28 -15.74 -4.90
C ILE A 65 -21.54 -16.33 -4.28
N HIS A 66 -21.47 -16.76 -3.02
CA HIS A 66 -22.66 -17.17 -2.30
C HIS A 66 -23.51 -15.91 -2.11
N GLN A 67 -24.51 -15.70 -2.98
CA GLN A 67 -25.50 -14.66 -2.77
C GLN A 67 -26.32 -15.06 -1.54
N PRO A 68 -26.18 -14.36 -0.41
CA PRO A 68 -27.05 -14.63 0.73
C PRO A 68 -28.50 -14.41 0.26
N VAL A 69 -29.38 -15.33 0.64
CA VAL A 69 -30.82 -15.24 0.34
C VAL A 69 -31.32 -13.87 0.81
N GLY A 70 -31.77 -13.03 -0.13
CA GLY A 70 -32.20 -11.65 0.13
C GLY A 70 -31.22 -10.55 -0.32
N SER A 71 -30.13 -10.86 -1.03
CA SER A 71 -29.28 -9.82 -1.63
C SER A 71 -30.03 -9.04 -2.70
N THR A 72 -30.38 -7.78 -2.42
CA THR A 72 -30.84 -6.83 -3.43
C THR A 72 -29.70 -6.55 -4.41
N LEU A 73 -30.00 -6.44 -5.71
CA LEU A 73 -29.04 -5.90 -6.67
C LEU A 73 -28.56 -4.54 -6.15
N MET A 74 -27.25 -4.40 -5.93
CA MET A 74 -26.67 -3.12 -5.57
C MET A 74 -27.01 -2.16 -6.71
N GLU A 75 -27.79 -1.13 -6.40
CA GLU A 75 -28.12 -0.07 -7.36
C GLU A 75 -26.80 0.52 -7.85
N GLN A 76 -26.54 0.47 -9.15
CA GLN A 76 -25.32 1.03 -9.72
C GLN A 76 -25.39 2.55 -9.57
N SER A 77 -24.82 3.08 -8.49
CA SER A 77 -24.63 4.52 -8.33
C SER A 77 -23.57 4.97 -9.33
N ALA A 78 -23.95 5.85 -10.26
CA ALA A 78 -23.00 6.43 -11.19
C ALA A 78 -22.04 7.37 -10.44
N VAL A 79 -20.75 7.23 -10.69
CA VAL A 79 -19.74 8.18 -10.22
C VAL A 79 -19.91 9.49 -10.98
N LEU A 80 -20.26 10.56 -10.28
CA LEU A 80 -20.44 11.88 -10.89
C LEU A 80 -19.10 12.65 -10.95
N PRO A 81 -18.83 13.43 -12.01
CA PRO A 81 -17.61 14.25 -12.09
C PRO A 81 -17.42 15.18 -10.89
N GLY A 82 -18.49 15.79 -10.39
CA GLY A 82 -18.40 16.68 -9.21
C GLY A 82 -18.03 15.96 -7.92
N GLU A 83 -18.38 14.68 -7.78
CA GLU A 83 -17.95 13.84 -6.65
C GLU A 83 -16.48 13.43 -6.83
N MET A 84 -16.11 13.06 -8.06
CA MET A 84 -14.73 12.74 -8.41
C MET A 84 -13.78 13.89 -8.10
N GLU A 85 -14.14 15.11 -8.50
CA GLU A 85 -13.33 16.31 -8.22
C GLU A 85 -13.13 16.52 -6.72
N LYS A 86 -14.19 16.42 -5.92
CA LYS A 86 -14.10 16.53 -4.46
C LYS A 86 -13.17 15.47 -3.87
N THR A 87 -13.26 14.23 -4.34
CA THR A 87 -12.38 13.15 -3.90
C THR A 87 -10.93 13.43 -4.26
N LEU A 88 -10.65 13.88 -5.49
CA LEU A 88 -9.31 14.24 -5.95
C LEU A 88 -8.70 15.37 -5.12
N VAL A 89 -9.47 16.42 -4.82
CA VAL A 89 -9.03 17.58 -4.03
C VAL A 89 -8.76 17.19 -2.57
N SER A 90 -9.53 16.26 -2.02
CA SER A 90 -9.39 15.79 -0.63
C SER A 90 -8.28 14.73 -0.43
N LEU A 91 -7.58 14.33 -1.51
CA LEU A 91 -6.50 13.36 -1.43
C LEU A 91 -5.39 13.81 -0.47
N GLY A 92 -5.05 12.91 0.45
CA GLY A 92 -3.95 13.13 1.39
C GLY A 92 -2.60 13.29 0.67
N ARG A 93 -2.00 14.48 0.75
CA ARG A 93 -0.75 14.81 0.04
C ARG A 93 0.46 14.00 0.50
N GLY A 94 0.43 13.41 1.69
CA GLY A 94 1.54 12.61 2.24
C GLY A 94 1.47 11.11 1.95
N LYS A 95 0.62 10.66 1.02
CA LYS A 95 0.48 9.23 0.69
C LYS A 95 1.50 8.81 -0.37
N ALA A 96 2.02 7.60 -0.23
CA ALA A 96 2.95 7.01 -1.20
C ALA A 96 2.29 6.80 -2.57
N ALA A 97 3.07 7.03 -3.62
CA ALA A 97 2.70 6.71 -4.99
C ALA A 97 2.62 5.19 -5.21
N GLY A 98 1.80 4.78 -6.18
CA GLY A 98 1.72 3.39 -6.62
C GLY A 98 2.83 3.06 -7.63
N PRO A 99 2.69 1.93 -8.36
CA PRO A 99 3.57 1.57 -9.47
C PRO A 99 3.58 2.59 -10.62
N ASP A 100 2.54 3.40 -10.71
CA ASP A 100 2.34 4.47 -11.69
C ASP A 100 3.17 5.74 -11.40
N GLU A 101 3.86 5.78 -10.26
CA GLU A 101 4.64 6.93 -9.76
C GLU A 101 3.85 8.24 -9.63
N MET A 102 2.52 8.18 -9.77
CA MET A 102 1.65 9.34 -9.66
C MET A 102 1.50 9.75 -8.20
N HIS A 103 1.97 10.94 -7.87
CA HIS A 103 1.85 11.46 -6.51
C HIS A 103 0.48 12.14 -6.31
N PRO A 104 -0.24 11.92 -5.19
CA PRO A 104 -1.54 12.55 -4.93
C PRO A 104 -1.50 14.08 -4.97
N ALA A 105 -0.33 14.67 -4.68
CA ALA A 105 -0.12 16.11 -4.75
C ALA A 105 -0.28 16.70 -6.17
N LEU A 106 -0.18 15.87 -7.22
CA LEU A 106 -0.44 16.27 -8.61
C LEU A 106 -1.93 16.18 -8.96
N LEU A 107 -2.63 15.20 -8.40
CA LEU A 107 -4.02 14.91 -8.75
C LEU A 107 -4.99 15.96 -8.20
N GLY A 108 -4.76 16.45 -6.98
CA GLY A 108 -5.63 17.47 -6.36
C GLY A 108 -5.75 18.76 -7.19
N PRO A 109 -4.63 19.42 -7.56
CA PRO A 109 -4.65 20.61 -8.41
C PRO A 109 -5.24 20.39 -9.81
N LEU A 110 -5.13 19.16 -10.34
CA LEU A 110 -5.65 18.78 -11.66
C LEU A 110 -7.08 18.23 -11.60
N GLY A 111 -7.73 18.27 -10.43
CA GLY A 111 -9.02 17.63 -10.18
C GLY A 111 -10.10 18.03 -11.17
N SER A 112 -10.24 19.32 -11.46
CA SER A 112 -11.26 19.85 -12.38
C SER A 112 -11.09 19.34 -13.82
N ILE A 113 -9.86 19.04 -14.25
CA ILE A 113 -9.54 18.52 -15.58
C ILE A 113 -9.71 17.00 -15.62
N LEU A 114 -9.30 16.32 -14.56
CA LEU A 114 -9.28 14.85 -14.49
C LEU A 114 -10.61 14.25 -14.08
N ALA A 115 -11.49 15.01 -13.43
CA ALA A 115 -12.71 14.50 -12.84
C ALA A 115 -13.67 13.84 -13.85
N ALA A 116 -13.96 14.52 -14.96
CA ALA A 116 -14.83 14.00 -16.00
C ALA A 116 -14.30 12.72 -16.67
N PRO A 117 -13.04 12.66 -17.16
CA PRO A 117 -12.52 11.44 -17.78
C PRO A 117 -12.39 10.28 -16.78
N LEU A 118 -11.99 10.54 -15.53
CA LEU A 118 -11.91 9.49 -14.51
C LEU A 118 -13.28 8.94 -14.11
N ALA A 119 -14.28 9.81 -13.93
CA ALA A 119 -15.65 9.38 -13.65
C ALA A 119 -16.20 8.49 -14.78
N HIS A 120 -15.98 8.89 -16.04
CA HIS A 120 -16.36 8.06 -17.18
C HIS A 120 -15.67 6.70 -17.18
N LEU A 121 -14.35 6.67 -16.95
CA LEU A 121 -13.57 5.44 -16.92
C LEU A 121 -14.01 4.50 -15.79
N PHE A 122 -14.34 5.02 -14.60
CA PHE A 122 -14.82 4.22 -13.47
C PHE A 122 -16.21 3.65 -13.75
N ASN A 123 -17.12 4.45 -14.28
CA ASN A 123 -18.44 3.98 -14.67
C ASN A 123 -18.35 2.88 -15.74
N LEU A 124 -17.46 3.05 -16.72
CA LEU A 124 -17.19 2.02 -17.72
C LEU A 124 -16.66 0.73 -17.06
N SER A 125 -15.66 0.84 -16.19
CA SER A 125 -15.10 -0.31 -15.46
C SER A 125 -16.13 -1.05 -14.61
N MET A 126 -17.06 -0.34 -13.97
CA MET A 126 -18.16 -0.95 -13.22
C MET A 126 -19.17 -1.64 -14.15
N ALA A 127 -19.50 -1.02 -15.28
CA ALA A 127 -20.44 -1.57 -16.26
C ALA A 127 -19.90 -2.84 -16.94
N THR A 128 -18.59 -2.88 -17.23
CA THR A 128 -17.94 -4.02 -17.89
C THR A 128 -17.39 -5.05 -16.90
N ALA A 129 -17.37 -4.74 -15.61
CA ALA A 129 -16.65 -5.50 -14.58
C ALA A 129 -15.17 -5.73 -14.92
N THR A 130 -14.53 -4.77 -15.61
CA THR A 130 -13.12 -4.86 -16.02
C THR A 130 -12.32 -3.62 -15.63
N LEU A 131 -11.12 -3.84 -15.11
CA LEU A 131 -10.16 -2.78 -14.80
C LEU A 131 -9.05 -2.71 -15.87
N PRO A 132 -8.50 -1.52 -16.13
CA PRO A 132 -7.25 -1.34 -16.88
C PRO A 132 -6.13 -2.23 -16.32
N GLN A 133 -5.25 -2.71 -17.20
CA GLN A 133 -4.17 -3.61 -16.78
C GLN A 133 -3.21 -2.95 -15.79
N ASP A 134 -2.89 -1.67 -16.00
CA ASP A 134 -2.02 -0.89 -15.13
C ASP A 134 -2.58 -0.73 -13.71
N TRP A 135 -3.89 -0.84 -13.55
CA TRP A 135 -4.57 -0.78 -12.26
C TRP A 135 -4.53 -2.11 -11.51
N LYS A 136 -4.26 -3.22 -12.20
CA LYS A 136 -4.18 -4.55 -11.56
C LYS A 136 -2.81 -4.81 -10.91
N VAL A 137 -1.86 -3.88 -11.05
CA VAL A 137 -0.51 -4.00 -10.50
C VAL A 137 -0.39 -3.16 -9.22
N ALA A 138 0.35 -3.67 -8.24
CA ALA A 138 0.60 -2.99 -6.97
C ALA A 138 2.04 -3.21 -6.50
N ASN A 139 2.60 -2.21 -5.81
CA ASN A 139 3.88 -2.37 -5.13
C ASN A 139 3.64 -2.99 -3.74
N VAL A 140 4.28 -4.11 -3.42
CA VAL A 140 4.11 -4.77 -2.12
C VAL A 140 5.16 -4.25 -1.14
N ALA A 141 4.72 -3.52 -0.12
CA ALA A 141 5.57 -3.01 0.94
C ALA A 141 5.45 -3.89 2.21
N PRO A 142 6.57 -4.38 2.77
CA PRO A 142 6.56 -5.14 4.02
C PRO A 142 6.38 -4.21 5.23
N ILE A 143 5.46 -4.54 6.14
CA ILE A 143 5.28 -3.85 7.42
C ILE A 143 5.59 -4.80 8.57
N HIS A 144 6.56 -4.44 9.40
CA HIS A 144 6.89 -5.19 10.60
C HIS A 144 5.72 -5.14 11.61
N LYS A 145 5.21 -6.30 12.02
CA LYS A 145 4.08 -6.41 12.97
C LYS A 145 4.51 -6.62 14.43
N GLY A 146 5.80 -6.81 14.70
CA GLY A 146 6.35 -7.08 16.05
C GLY A 146 7.18 -8.37 16.08
N GLY A 147 7.93 -8.59 17.16
CA GLY A 147 8.85 -9.72 17.29
C GLY A 147 10.24 -9.46 16.70
N GLU A 148 10.95 -10.54 16.38
CA GLU A 148 12.28 -10.51 15.78
C GLU A 148 12.23 -10.01 14.33
N ARG A 149 13.00 -8.96 14.04
CA ARG A 149 13.04 -8.31 12.71
C ARG A 149 13.71 -9.16 11.63
N GLU A 150 14.43 -10.21 12.01
CA GLU A 150 15.08 -11.14 11.09
C GLU A 150 14.09 -12.14 10.49
N LEU A 151 12.93 -12.36 11.13
CA LEU A 151 11.99 -13.36 10.69
C LEU A 151 10.99 -12.74 9.70
N ALA A 152 10.95 -13.28 8.48
CA ALA A 152 9.99 -12.83 7.46
C ALA A 152 8.52 -12.98 7.92
N THR A 153 8.24 -13.96 8.78
CA THR A 153 6.93 -14.21 9.42
C THR A 153 6.41 -13.06 10.27
N ASN A 154 7.32 -12.17 10.72
CA ASN A 154 7.03 -10.97 11.51
C ASN A 154 6.79 -9.73 10.65
N TYR A 155 6.63 -9.90 9.34
CA TYR A 155 6.18 -8.86 8.42
C TYR A 155 4.83 -9.24 7.81
N ARG A 156 4.03 -8.23 7.49
CA ARG A 156 2.83 -8.38 6.66
C ARG A 156 3.02 -7.63 5.33
N PRO A 157 2.56 -8.18 4.20
CA PRO A 157 2.54 -7.44 2.95
C PRO A 157 1.43 -6.38 3.00
N VAL A 158 1.71 -5.19 2.47
CA VAL A 158 0.71 -4.17 2.17
C VAL A 158 0.86 -3.75 0.72
N SER A 159 -0.23 -3.87 -0.04
CA SER A 159 -0.29 -3.47 -1.44
C SER A 159 -0.48 -1.96 -1.56
N LEU A 160 0.49 -1.29 -2.17
CA LEU A 160 0.41 0.11 -2.58
C LEU A 160 -0.17 0.16 -3.99
N LEU A 161 -1.46 0.44 -4.07
CA LEU A 161 -2.19 0.60 -5.34
C LEU A 161 -1.87 1.95 -6.02
N PRO A 162 -2.03 2.02 -7.35
CA PRO A 162 -2.13 3.28 -8.10
C PRO A 162 -3.06 4.27 -7.40
N VAL A 163 -2.70 5.55 -7.40
CA VAL A 163 -3.46 6.55 -6.63
C VAL A 163 -4.87 6.72 -7.20
N ILE A 164 -5.02 6.55 -8.51
CA ILE A 164 -6.31 6.60 -9.20
C ILE A 164 -7.27 5.52 -8.65
N LEU A 165 -6.80 4.31 -8.38
CA LEU A 165 -7.66 3.27 -7.79
C LEU A 165 -8.14 3.60 -6.38
N LYS A 166 -7.35 4.35 -5.61
CA LYS A 166 -7.73 4.76 -4.25
C LYS A 166 -8.87 5.77 -4.23
N VAL A 167 -9.10 6.50 -5.31
CA VAL A 167 -10.24 7.44 -5.42
C VAL A 167 -11.53 6.77 -5.90
N MET A 168 -11.45 5.49 -6.31
CA MET A 168 -12.63 4.71 -6.72
C MET A 168 -13.39 4.10 -5.53
N GLY A 169 -12.76 3.98 -4.36
CA GLY A 169 -13.30 3.28 -3.19
C GLY A 169 -13.59 4.15 -1.99
#